data_AF-A0A9E5YB26-F1
#
_entry.id   AF-A0A9E5YB26-F1
#
_cell.length_a   1.000
_cell.length_b   1.000
_cell.length_c   1.000
_cell.angle_alpha   90.00
_cell.angle_beta   90.00
_cell.angle_gamma   90.00
#
_symmetry.space_group_name_H-M   'P 1'
#
loop_
_entity.id
_entity.type
_entity.pdbx_description
1 polymer ?
#
loop_
_entity_poly.entity_id
_entity_poly.type
_entity_poly.pdbx_seq_one_letter_code
_entity_poly.pdbx_strand_id
1 'polypeptide(L)'
;MDNAWPGGPYTDYLRIYVPLGARLTGATKSLENALPENIFEQAISYDEGNYTVFAASFVLEPQENLRLSLTYDLPDKLLFSKEVKDYSLYWQKQPGTQDDVFRFYFRGPFGTEITTYSPSDMFKEKNMASFEGFLNTDTEMSLILK
;
A
#
# COMPACT_ATOMS: atom_id res chain seq x y z
N MET A 1 29.42 -28.44 1.60
CA MET A 1 29.29 -26.97 1.65
C MET A 1 28.74 -26.56 0.30
N ASP A 2 27.43 -26.36 0.22
CA ASP A 2 26.76 -25.97 -1.02
C ASP A 2 26.95 -24.47 -1.24
N ASN A 3 27.70 -24.15 -2.29
CA ASN A 3 28.13 -22.80 -2.64
C ASN A 3 27.27 -22.24 -3.77
N ALA A 4 25.94 -22.39 -3.67
CA ALA A 4 24.98 -21.84 -4.63
C ALA A 4 24.59 -20.41 -4.19
N TRP A 5 25.54 -19.47 -4.27
CA TRP A 5 25.30 -18.08 -3.93
C TRP A 5 26.17 -17.13 -4.78
N PRO A 6 25.63 -15.98 -5.23
CA PRO A 6 24.25 -15.53 -5.09
C PRO A 6 23.31 -16.17 -6.11
N GLY A 7 22.05 -16.39 -5.70
CA GLY A 7 20.94 -16.52 -6.65
C GLY A 7 20.92 -15.25 -7.47
N GLY A 8 20.93 -15.38 -8.80
CA GLY A 8 21.02 -14.25 -9.72
C GLY A 8 19.83 -13.28 -9.62
N PRO A 9 19.63 -12.43 -10.63
CA PRO A 9 18.55 -11.45 -10.64
C PRO A 9 17.19 -12.09 -10.29
N TYR A 10 16.48 -11.53 -9.30
CA TYR A 10 15.17 -12.00 -8.91
C TYR A 10 14.10 -11.27 -9.71
N THR A 11 13.39 -12.01 -10.57
CA THR A 11 12.27 -11.47 -11.35
C THR A 11 10.97 -11.74 -10.62
N ASP A 12 10.20 -10.69 -10.35
CA ASP A 12 8.93 -10.79 -9.64
C ASP A 12 7.82 -9.99 -10.31
N TYR A 13 6.58 -10.29 -9.91
CA TYR A 13 5.36 -9.70 -10.41
C TYR A 13 4.47 -9.24 -9.27
N LEU A 14 4.46 -7.93 -9.04
CA LEU A 14 3.64 -7.30 -8.00
C LEU A 14 2.20 -7.13 -8.49
N ARG A 15 1.23 -7.48 -7.64
CA ARG A 15 -0.19 -7.15 -7.82
C ARG A 15 -0.71 -6.46 -6.57
N ILE A 16 -1.30 -5.28 -6.75
CA ILE A 16 -1.93 -4.50 -5.69
C ILE A 16 -3.43 -4.44 -5.98
N TYR A 17 -4.20 -5.02 -5.06
CA TYR A 17 -5.66 -5.02 -5.12
C TYR A 17 -6.19 -3.79 -4.40
N VAL A 18 -6.89 -2.93 -5.14
CA VAL A 18 -7.50 -1.69 -4.64
C VAL A 18 -9.01 -1.72 -4.89
N PRO A 19 -9.79 -0.83 -4.25
CA PRO A 19 -11.23 -0.79 -4.46
C PRO A 19 -11.60 -0.66 -5.94
N LEU A 20 -12.63 -1.39 -6.36
CA LEU A 20 -13.11 -1.39 -7.74
C LEU A 20 -13.41 0.03 -8.24
N GLY A 21 -12.87 0.38 -9.40
CA GLY A 21 -13.00 1.70 -10.03
C GLY A 21 -11.95 2.72 -9.58
N ALA A 22 -10.99 2.33 -8.74
CA ALA A 22 -9.81 3.14 -8.49
C ALA A 22 -8.99 3.35 -9.77
N ARG A 23 -8.34 4.50 -9.91
CA ARG A 23 -7.61 4.87 -11.13
C ARG A 23 -6.16 5.15 -10.81
N LEU A 24 -5.24 4.41 -11.44
CA LEU A 24 -3.81 4.68 -11.33
C LEU A 24 -3.52 6.06 -11.96
N THR A 25 -2.83 6.93 -11.23
CA THR A 25 -2.47 8.29 -11.66
C THR A 25 -0.96 8.51 -11.70
N GLY A 26 -0.17 7.61 -11.12
CA GLY A 26 1.28 7.62 -11.23
C GLY A 26 1.90 6.30 -10.81
N ALA A 27 3.02 5.93 -11.42
CA ALA A 27 3.84 4.82 -10.97
C ALA A 27 5.32 5.14 -11.20
N THR A 28 6.14 4.96 -10.16
CA THR A 28 7.58 5.17 -10.24
C THR A 28 8.34 4.02 -9.60
N LYS A 29 9.56 3.80 -10.11
CA LYS A 29 10.51 2.81 -9.64
C LYS A 29 11.81 3.53 -9.26
N SER A 30 12.31 3.31 -8.06
CA SER A 30 13.56 3.91 -7.60
C SER A 30 14.47 2.82 -7.07
N LEU A 31 15.72 2.82 -7.55
CA LEU A 31 16.81 2.07 -6.93
C LEU A 31 17.50 2.95 -5.90
N GLU A 32 18.24 2.32 -4.98
CA GLU A 32 19.10 3.03 -4.05
C GLU A 32 20.12 3.89 -4.82
N ASN A 33 20.21 5.18 -4.49
CA ASN A 33 21.08 6.17 -5.14
C ASN A 33 20.79 6.49 -6.63
N ALA A 34 19.62 6.09 -7.17
CA ALA A 34 19.18 6.45 -8.51
C ALA A 34 18.03 7.47 -8.48
N LEU A 35 17.85 8.20 -9.58
CA LEU A 35 16.66 9.01 -9.78
C LEU A 35 15.44 8.11 -10.00
N PRO A 36 14.25 8.47 -9.47
CA PRO A 36 13.02 7.73 -9.74
C PRO A 36 12.73 7.68 -11.25
N GLU A 37 12.54 6.48 -11.76
CA GLU A 37 12.10 6.21 -13.13
C GLU A 37 10.56 6.16 -13.17
N ASN A 38 9.95 6.83 -14.14
CA ASN A 38 8.51 6.73 -14.37
C ASN A 38 8.20 5.40 -15.07
N ILE A 39 7.40 4.56 -14.41
CA ILE A 39 6.99 3.25 -14.92
C ILE A 39 5.49 3.15 -15.21
N PHE A 40 4.79 4.29 -15.28
CA PHE A 40 3.34 4.36 -15.45
C PHE A 40 2.85 3.61 -16.68
N GLU A 41 3.53 3.75 -17.82
CA GLU A 41 3.19 3.04 -19.07
C GLU A 41 3.48 1.54 -19.04
N GLN A 42 4.30 1.07 -18.08
CA GLN A 42 4.60 -0.36 -17.92
C GLN A 42 3.71 -1.03 -16.86
N ALA A 43 3.11 -0.24 -15.97
CA ALA A 43 2.12 -0.73 -15.02
C ALA A 43 0.82 -1.07 -15.77
N ILE A 44 0.26 -2.24 -15.49
CA ILE A 44 -1.03 -2.63 -16.04
C ILE A 44 -2.12 -2.45 -14.99
N SER A 45 -3.30 -2.05 -15.46
CA SER A 45 -4.50 -1.91 -14.63
C SER A 45 -5.64 -2.72 -15.24
N TYR A 46 -6.28 -3.57 -14.45
CA TYR A 46 -7.42 -4.39 -14.88
C TYR A 46 -8.31 -4.72 -13.68
N ASP A 47 -9.56 -5.11 -13.93
CA ASP A 47 -10.49 -5.50 -12.86
C ASP A 47 -10.46 -7.02 -12.64
N GLU A 48 -10.47 -7.44 -11.38
CA GLU A 48 -10.53 -8.83 -10.96
C GLU A 48 -11.52 -8.98 -9.80
N GLY A 49 -12.70 -9.54 -10.08
CA GLY A 49 -13.76 -9.66 -9.09
C GLY A 49 -14.27 -8.30 -8.60
N ASN A 50 -14.13 -8.03 -7.30
CA ASN A 50 -14.57 -6.79 -6.65
C ASN A 50 -13.45 -5.77 -6.47
N TYR A 51 -12.34 -5.94 -7.19
CA TYR A 51 -11.15 -5.11 -7.05
C TYR A 51 -10.68 -4.63 -8.42
N THR A 52 -10.06 -3.45 -8.42
CA THR A 52 -9.15 -3.04 -9.50
C THR A 52 -7.75 -3.46 -9.09
N VAL A 53 -6.99 -4.05 -10.00
CA VAL A 53 -5.64 -4.56 -9.78
C VAL A 53 -4.65 -3.68 -10.52
N PHE A 54 -3.67 -3.15 -9.80
CA PHE A 54 -2.48 -2.54 -10.38
C PHE A 54 -1.34 -3.53 -10.32
N ALA A 55 -0.74 -3.84 -11.47
CA ALA A 55 0.33 -4.83 -11.53
C ALA A 55 1.55 -4.33 -12.29
N ALA A 56 2.73 -4.74 -11.83
CA ALA A 56 4.01 -4.36 -12.41
C ALA A 56 5.03 -5.49 -12.23
N SER A 57 5.78 -5.78 -13.29
CA SER A 57 6.94 -6.66 -13.23
C SER A 57 8.18 -5.86 -12.84
N PHE A 58 9.07 -6.48 -12.09
CA PHE A 58 10.38 -5.91 -11.80
C PHE A 58 11.45 -6.98 -11.69
N VAL A 59 12.69 -6.54 -11.84
CA VAL A 59 13.88 -7.35 -11.55
C VAL A 59 14.60 -6.68 -10.40
N LEU A 60 14.95 -7.47 -9.39
CA LEU A 60 15.72 -7.06 -8.23
C LEU A 60 17.08 -7.74 -8.32
N GLU A 61 18.14 -6.96 -8.51
CA GLU A 61 19.50 -7.50 -8.51
C GLU A 61 19.96 -7.84 -7.09
N PRO A 62 20.91 -8.79 -6.93
CA PRO A 62 21.48 -9.09 -5.63
C PRO A 62 22.05 -7.84 -4.95
N GLN A 63 21.73 -7.67 -3.66
CA GLN A 63 22.16 -6.54 -2.82
C GLN A 63 21.57 -5.18 -3.20
N GLU A 64 20.60 -5.12 -4.11
CA GLU A 64 19.86 -3.89 -4.40
C GLU A 64 18.61 -3.72 -3.53
N ASN A 65 18.24 -2.45 -3.32
CA ASN A 65 16.94 -2.07 -2.77
C ASN A 65 16.10 -1.39 -3.86
N LEU A 66 14.92 -1.95 -4.13
CA LEU A 66 13.96 -1.40 -5.08
C LEU A 66 12.75 -0.83 -4.34
N ARG A 67 12.38 0.41 -4.67
CA ARG A 67 11.13 1.03 -4.23
C ARG A 67 10.20 1.21 -5.42
N LEU A 68 9.03 0.57 -5.36
CA LEU A 68 7.90 0.86 -6.25
C LEU A 68 6.96 1.83 -5.53
N SER A 69 6.51 2.87 -6.23
CA SER A 69 5.59 3.87 -5.70
C SER A 69 4.44 4.06 -6.68
N LEU A 70 3.23 3.70 -6.26
CA LEU A 70 2.01 3.83 -7.05
C LEU A 70 1.12 4.89 -6.40
N THR A 71 0.59 5.79 -7.21
CA THR A 71 -0.37 6.82 -6.82
C THR A 71 -1.67 6.57 -7.57
N TYR A 72 -2.80 6.65 -6.88
CA TYR A 72 -4.10 6.38 -7.46
C TYR A 72 -5.20 7.24 -6.82
N ASP A 73 -6.27 7.43 -7.58
CA ASP A 73 -7.50 8.05 -7.11
C ASP A 73 -8.49 6.96 -6.69
N LEU A 74 -9.19 7.20 -5.58
CA LEU A 74 -10.30 6.34 -5.13
C LEU A 74 -11.53 6.54 -6.03
N PRO A 75 -12.38 5.51 -6.20
CA PRO A 75 -13.64 5.65 -6.91
C PRO A 75 -14.58 6.64 -6.20
N ASP A 76 -15.43 7.35 -6.94
CA ASP A 76 -16.31 8.41 -6.43
C ASP A 76 -17.13 8.00 -5.20
N LYS A 77 -17.56 6.73 -5.14
CA LYS A 77 -18.35 6.17 -4.04
C LYS A 77 -17.60 6.08 -2.70
N LEU A 78 -16.26 6.08 -2.76
CA LEU A 78 -15.37 6.01 -1.59
C LEU A 78 -14.69 7.35 -1.33
N LEU A 79 -14.98 8.39 -2.12
CA LEU A 79 -14.52 9.73 -1.82
C LEU A 79 -15.16 10.20 -0.51
N PHE A 80 -14.32 10.70 0.38
CA PHE A 80 -14.79 11.33 1.60
C PHE A 80 -15.70 12.51 1.24
N SER A 81 -16.92 12.48 1.72
CA SER A 81 -17.81 13.63 1.78
C SER A 81 -17.91 14.09 3.24
N LYS A 82 -18.58 15.22 3.50
CA LYS A 82 -18.92 15.62 4.88
C LYS A 82 -19.79 14.57 5.61
N GLU A 83 -20.37 13.63 4.88
CA GLU A 83 -21.26 12.60 5.41
C GLU A 83 -20.53 11.27 5.68
N VAL A 84 -19.35 11.06 5.09
CA VAL A 84 -18.53 9.87 5.34
C VAL A 84 -17.85 10.02 6.69
N LYS A 85 -18.25 9.19 7.65
CA LYS A 85 -17.81 9.24 9.05
C LYS A 85 -16.92 8.09 9.43
N ASP A 86 -16.59 7.20 8.52
CA ASP A 86 -15.83 6.01 8.81
C ASP A 86 -14.85 5.69 7.68
N TYR A 87 -13.74 5.06 8.07
CA TYR A 87 -12.73 4.54 7.17
C TYR A 87 -12.30 3.17 7.67
N SER A 88 -12.19 2.21 6.77
CA SER A 88 -11.68 0.87 7.04
C SER A 88 -10.61 0.51 6.03
N LEU A 89 -9.47 0.01 6.51
CA LEU A 89 -8.41 -0.56 5.70
C LEU A 89 -8.16 -1.98 6.16
N TYR A 90 -8.30 -2.92 5.24
CA TYR A 90 -7.91 -4.30 5.44
C TYR A 90 -6.62 -4.58 4.68
N TRP A 91 -5.58 -4.96 5.41
CA TRP A 91 -4.26 -5.26 4.87
C TRP A 91 -3.96 -6.75 5.03
N GLN A 92 -3.87 -7.44 3.90
CA GLN A 92 -3.66 -8.90 3.89
C GLN A 92 -2.18 -9.27 3.90
N LYS A 93 -1.84 -10.23 4.76
CA LYS A 93 -0.51 -10.85 4.79
C LYS A 93 -0.27 -11.62 3.50
N GLN A 94 0.92 -11.50 2.92
CA GLN A 94 1.33 -12.38 1.83
C GLN A 94 1.78 -13.74 2.37
N PRO A 95 1.34 -14.86 1.78
CA PRO A 95 1.87 -16.17 2.11
C PRO A 95 3.38 -16.24 1.83
N GLY A 96 4.14 -16.88 2.72
CA GLY A 96 5.58 -17.08 2.54
C GLY A 96 6.46 -15.93 3.05
N THR A 97 5.88 -14.83 3.52
CA THR A 97 6.61 -13.76 4.21
C THR A 97 6.39 -13.80 5.72
N GLN A 98 7.34 -13.27 6.48
CA GLN A 98 7.26 -13.08 7.92
C GLN A 98 7.87 -11.72 8.27
N ASP A 99 7.31 -11.06 9.27
CA ASP A 99 7.81 -9.79 9.78
C ASP A 99 7.94 -8.67 8.72
N ASP A 100 7.04 -8.66 7.72
CA ASP A 100 6.96 -7.53 6.78
C ASP A 100 6.54 -6.28 7.56
N VAL A 101 7.41 -5.28 7.58
CA VAL A 101 7.11 -4.01 8.26
C VAL A 101 6.06 -3.26 7.44
N PHE A 102 4.95 -2.91 8.08
CA PHE A 102 3.98 -2.00 7.49
C PHE A 102 3.85 -0.73 8.33
N ARG A 103 3.53 0.36 7.62
CA ARG A 103 3.27 1.66 8.24
C ARG A 103 2.00 2.24 7.63
N PHE A 104 1.06 2.52 8.50
CA PHE A 104 -0.18 3.18 8.18
C PHE A 104 -0.10 4.63 8.64
N TYR A 105 -0.50 5.53 7.75
CA TYR A 105 -0.67 6.95 8.04
C TYR A 105 -2.00 7.41 7.46
N PHE A 106 -2.84 8.00 8.30
CA PHE A 106 -4.11 8.56 7.90
C PHE A 106 -4.22 10.00 8.38
N ARG A 107 -4.69 10.87 7.50
CA ARG A 107 -4.99 12.27 7.82
C ARG A 107 -6.44 12.53 7.46
N GLY A 108 -7.24 12.89 8.47
CA GLY A 108 -8.64 13.25 8.32
C GLY A 108 -8.83 14.38 7.30
N PRO A 109 -9.67 14.19 6.26
CA PRO A 109 -9.93 15.22 5.27
C PRO A 109 -10.85 16.32 5.81
N PHE A 110 -10.95 17.45 5.12
CA PHE A 110 -11.94 18.52 5.40
C PHE A 110 -12.00 19.04 6.85
N GLY A 111 -10.92 18.92 7.62
CA GLY A 111 -10.89 19.36 9.02
C GLY A 111 -11.61 18.43 9.99
N THR A 112 -11.94 17.19 9.59
CA THR A 112 -12.53 16.19 10.47
C THR A 112 -11.58 15.82 11.62
N GLU A 113 -12.15 15.48 12.76
CA GLU A 113 -11.42 14.88 13.88
C GLU A 113 -11.62 13.37 13.91
N ILE A 114 -10.55 12.62 14.21
CA ILE A 114 -10.62 11.18 14.46
C ILE A 114 -11.09 10.97 15.90
N THR A 115 -12.30 10.42 16.06
CA THR A 115 -12.94 10.21 17.38
C THR A 115 -12.77 8.79 17.90
N THR A 116 -12.69 7.82 17.00
CA THR A 116 -12.54 6.40 17.35
C THR A 116 -11.58 5.75 16.38
N TYR A 117 -10.78 4.82 16.86
CA TYR A 117 -9.79 4.12 16.05
C TYR A 117 -9.57 2.70 16.58
N SER A 118 -9.22 1.81 15.66
CA SER A 118 -8.76 0.44 15.92
C SER A 118 -7.59 0.14 14.97
N PRO A 119 -6.53 -0.55 15.41
CA PRO A 119 -6.34 -1.09 16.77
C PRO A 119 -6.05 0.00 17.82
N SER A 120 -6.21 -0.35 19.10
CA SER A 120 -6.16 0.61 20.22
C SER A 120 -4.78 1.22 20.48
N ASP A 121 -3.73 0.55 20.02
CA ASP A 121 -2.33 0.98 20.08
C ASP A 121 -1.93 1.92 18.92
N MET A 122 -2.87 2.23 18.02
CA MET A 122 -2.68 3.27 17.02
C MET A 122 -2.41 4.62 17.69
N PHE A 123 -1.36 5.30 17.24
CA PHE A 123 -1.03 6.63 17.70
C PHE A 123 -1.94 7.66 17.02
N LYS A 124 -2.53 8.57 17.80
CA LYS A 124 -3.42 9.64 17.31
C LYS A 124 -2.96 11.00 17.81
N GLU A 125 -2.81 11.94 16.87
CA GLU A 125 -2.57 13.36 17.15
C GLU A 125 -3.53 14.21 16.32
N LYS A 126 -4.49 14.87 16.99
CA LYS A 126 -5.52 15.75 16.38
C LYS A 126 -6.30 15.10 15.21
N ASN A 127 -5.86 15.29 13.97
CA ASN A 127 -6.49 14.75 12.76
C ASN A 127 -5.61 13.71 12.05
N MET A 128 -4.52 13.30 12.68
CA MET A 128 -3.58 12.31 12.16
C MET A 128 -3.63 11.06 13.02
N ALA A 129 -3.66 9.90 12.36
CA ALA A 129 -3.49 8.62 12.98
C ALA A 129 -2.34 7.88 12.28
N SER A 130 -1.55 7.14 13.06
CA SER A 130 -0.47 6.32 12.54
C SER A 130 -0.33 5.03 13.30
N PHE A 131 -0.02 3.95 12.58
CA PHE A 131 0.23 2.65 13.15
C PHE A 131 1.40 1.99 12.42
N GLU A 132 2.29 1.35 13.16
CA GLU A 132 3.44 0.61 12.62
C GLU A 132 3.49 -0.74 13.30
N GLY A 133 3.78 -1.78 12.51
CA GLY A 133 3.86 -3.14 13.02
C GLY A 133 4.41 -4.10 11.99
N PHE A 134 4.30 -5.38 12.33
CA PHE A 134 4.74 -6.49 11.51
C PHE A 134 3.52 -7.25 10.99
N LEU A 135 3.48 -7.49 9.68
CA LEU A 135 2.38 -8.18 9.01
C LEU A 135 2.57 -9.70 9.13
N ASN A 136 2.30 -10.23 10.31
CA ASN A 136 2.33 -11.67 10.58
C ASN A 136 0.99 -12.36 10.35
N THR A 137 -0.09 -11.58 10.45
CA THR A 137 -1.47 -11.96 10.13
C THR A 137 -2.13 -10.83 9.36
N ASP A 138 -3.26 -11.12 8.72
CA ASP A 138 -4.11 -10.06 8.18
C ASP A 138 -4.46 -9.06 9.28
N THR A 139 -4.45 -7.78 8.93
CA THR A 139 -4.62 -6.68 9.86
C THR A 139 -5.72 -5.76 9.34
N GLU A 140 -6.61 -5.34 10.23
CA GLU A 140 -7.66 -4.38 9.93
C GLU A 140 -7.45 -3.10 10.76
N MET A 141 -7.59 -1.96 10.10
CA MET A 141 -7.57 -0.63 10.70
C MET A 141 -8.91 0.04 10.44
N SER A 142 -9.53 0.58 11.48
CA SER A 142 -10.81 1.28 11.36
C SER A 142 -10.75 2.63 12.06
N LEU A 143 -11.34 3.66 11.48
CA LEU A 143 -11.39 5.02 12.01
C LEU A 143 -12.81 5.55 11.92
N ILE A 144 -13.23 6.34 12.92
CA ILE A 144 -14.46 7.14 12.88
C ILE A 144 -14.08 8.62 12.91
N LEU A 145 -14.67 9.40 12.01
CA LEU A 145 -14.44 10.81 11.74
C LEU A 145 -15.67 11.63 12.15
N LYS A 146 -15.44 12.84 12.67
CA LYS A 146 -16.47 13.81 13.02
C LYS A 146 -16.15 15.22 12.54
#